data_AF-A0A816HUV0-F1
#
_entry.id   AF-A0A816HUV0-F1
#
_cell.length_a   1.000
_cell.length_b   1.000
_cell.length_c   1.000
_cell.angle_alpha   90.00
_cell.angle_beta   90.00
_cell.angle_gamma   90.00
#
_symmetry.space_group_name_H-M   'P 1'
#
loop_
_entity.id
_entity.type
_entity.pdbx_description
1 polymer ?
#
loop_
_entity_poly.entity_id
_entity_poly.type
_entity_poly.pdbx_seq_one_letter_code
_entity_poly.pdbx_strand_id
1 'polypeptide(L)'
;CESLKIIFIGTQLPEKIRVKSILTVRKRKVLNALQWLHQNNPLYRNIIINSSNMNELPDDDIPECLWTTMEISNNIEQTEQERANYIPDPLQDAQKSMDNTSVPLATR
;
A
#
# COMPACT_ATOMS: atom_id res chain seq x y z
N CYS A 1 11.63 -0.76 -13.95
CA CYS A 1 10.59 -1.49 -13.18
C CYS A 1 9.74 -2.27 -14.16
N GLU A 2 10.04 -3.55 -14.37
CA GLU A 2 9.34 -4.38 -15.37
C GLU A 2 8.26 -5.29 -14.75
N SER A 3 8.19 -5.39 -13.41
CA SER A 3 7.39 -6.42 -12.73
C SER A 3 6.25 -5.89 -11.87
N LEU A 4 6.06 -4.56 -11.74
CA LEU A 4 5.02 -3.99 -10.89
C LEU A 4 4.20 -2.94 -11.65
N LYS A 5 2.90 -3.23 -11.79
CA LYS A 5 1.90 -2.34 -12.40
C LYS A 5 0.88 -1.93 -11.33
N ILE A 6 0.53 -0.65 -11.30
CA ILE A 6 -0.44 -0.12 -10.34
C ILE A 6 -1.68 0.31 -11.13
N ILE A 7 -2.84 -0.29 -10.81
CA ILE A 7 -4.11 0.02 -11.46
C ILE A 7 -5.05 0.59 -10.40
N PHE A 8 -5.46 1.85 -10.59
CA PHE A 8 -6.51 2.47 -9.79
C PHE A 8 -7.85 2.27 -10.49
N ILE A 9 -8.84 1.76 -9.76
CA ILE A 9 -10.19 1.60 -10.27
C ILE A 9 -11.03 2.80 -9.79
N GLY A 10 -11.58 3.56 -10.73
CA GLY A 10 -12.35 4.76 -10.44
C GLY A 10 -12.33 5.76 -11.57
N THR A 11 -12.88 6.96 -11.33
CA THR A 11 -13.06 7.99 -12.35
C THR A 11 -11.91 9.00 -12.43
N GLN A 12 -11.04 9.06 -11.42
CA GLN A 12 -9.96 10.04 -11.31
C GLN A 12 -8.70 9.44 -10.67
N LEU A 13 -7.53 9.97 -11.06
CA LEU A 13 -6.27 9.57 -10.43
C LEU A 13 -6.26 10.06 -8.98
N PRO A 14 -5.85 9.24 -8.01
CA PRO A 14 -5.69 9.72 -6.66
C PRO A 14 -4.57 10.77 -6.58
N GLU A 15 -4.78 11.77 -5.73
CA GLU A 15 -3.75 12.76 -5.43
C GLU A 15 -2.50 12.10 -4.84
N LYS A 16 -1.33 12.69 -5.15
CA LYS A 16 -0.03 12.19 -4.69
C LYS A 16 0.00 11.94 -3.18
N ILE A 17 -0.62 12.83 -2.42
CA ILE A 17 -0.60 12.78 -0.95
C ILE A 17 -1.34 11.57 -0.40
N ARG A 18 -2.41 11.12 -1.09
CA ARG A 18 -3.21 9.96 -0.67
C ARG A 18 -2.49 8.65 -0.93
N VAL A 19 -1.72 8.56 -2.01
CA VAL A 19 -0.99 7.33 -2.35
C VAL A 19 0.37 7.22 -1.66
N LYS A 20 0.94 8.34 -1.17
CA LYS A 20 2.19 8.34 -0.40
C LYS A 20 2.15 7.42 0.81
N SER A 21 1.02 7.33 1.52
CA SER A 21 0.90 6.46 2.69
C SER A 21 1.10 4.97 2.35
N ILE A 22 0.81 4.56 1.11
CA ILE A 22 0.81 3.16 0.67
C ILE A 22 2.07 2.83 -0.16
N LEU A 23 2.46 3.72 -1.06
CA LEU A 23 3.49 3.46 -2.07
C LEU A 23 4.87 4.04 -1.70
N THR A 24 5.01 4.74 -0.57
CA THR A 24 6.29 5.31 -0.15
C THR A 24 7.32 4.21 0.15
N VAL A 25 8.48 4.33 -0.49
CA VAL A 25 9.65 3.54 -0.19
C VAL A 25 10.52 4.31 0.81
N ARG A 26 10.86 3.65 1.92
CA ARG A 26 11.73 4.22 2.95
C ARG A 26 13.11 3.60 2.84
N LYS A 27 14.00 4.23 2.07
CA LYS A 27 15.36 3.75 1.76
C LYS A 27 16.10 3.19 2.98
N ARG A 28 16.08 3.90 4.11
CA ARG A 28 16.70 3.46 5.36
C ARG A 28 16.11 2.15 5.91
N LYS A 29 14.78 1.97 5.86
CA LYS A 29 14.16 0.72 6.30
C LYS A 29 14.50 -0.45 5.38
N VAL A 30 14.53 -0.20 4.06
CA VAL A 30 14.94 -1.20 3.08
C VAL A 30 16.37 -1.65 3.34
N LEU A 31 17.31 -0.71 3.50
CA LEU A 31 18.71 -1.02 3.78
C LEU A 31 18.86 -1.85 5.07
N ASN A 32 18.22 -1.42 6.16
CA ASN A 32 18.29 -2.12 7.43
C ASN A 32 17.72 -3.55 7.33
N ALA A 33 16.62 -3.74 6.60
CA ALA A 33 16.03 -5.05 6.38
C ALA A 33 16.98 -5.96 5.57
N LEU A 34 17.59 -5.44 4.50
CA LEU A 34 18.56 -6.18 3.69
C LEU A 34 19.81 -6.57 4.49
N GLN A 35 20.34 -5.65 5.30
CA GLN A 35 21.47 -5.92 6.19
C GLN A 35 21.12 -6.99 7.22
N TRP A 36 19.92 -6.90 7.82
CA TRP A 36 19.44 -7.91 8.76
C TRP A 36 19.31 -9.29 8.10
N LEU A 37 18.74 -9.36 6.89
CA LEU A 37 18.60 -10.60 6.12
C LEU A 37 19.95 -11.22 5.79
N HIS A 38 20.90 -10.42 5.32
CA HIS A 38 22.26 -10.88 5.01
C HIS A 38 22.96 -11.50 6.23
N GLN A 39 22.78 -10.91 7.42
CA GLN A 39 23.41 -11.37 8.65
C GLN A 39 22.73 -12.64 9.21
N ASN A 40 21.40 -12.69 9.19
CA ASN A 40 20.63 -13.66 9.97
C ASN A 40 20.05 -14.80 9.13
N ASN A 41 19.79 -14.61 7.84
CA ASN A 41 19.19 -15.62 6.99
C ASN A 41 20.26 -16.31 6.11
N PRO A 42 20.53 -17.62 6.31
CA PRO A 42 21.52 -18.35 5.51
C PRO A 42 21.28 -18.29 4.00
N LEU A 43 20.03 -18.18 3.56
CA LEU A 43 19.67 -18.08 2.14
C LEU A 43 20.17 -16.79 1.48
N TYR A 44 20.42 -15.74 2.28
CA TYR A 44 20.81 -14.41 1.79
C TYR A 44 22.27 -14.06 2.13
N ARG A 45 23.03 -14.98 2.75
CA ARG A 45 24.40 -14.72 3.25
C ARG A 45 25.41 -14.41 2.14
N ASN A 46 25.19 -14.90 0.94
CA ASN A 46 26.11 -14.72 -0.20
C ASN A 46 25.61 -13.66 -1.20
N ILE A 47 24.58 -12.89 -0.83
CA ILE A 47 24.00 -11.86 -1.71
C ILE A 47 24.65 -10.52 -1.40
N ILE A 48 25.23 -9.90 -2.42
CA ILE A 48 25.83 -8.56 -2.32
C ILE A 48 24.73 -7.52 -2.48
N ILE A 49 24.58 -6.65 -1.48
CA ILE A 49 23.65 -5.51 -1.56
C ILE A 49 24.20 -4.50 -2.57
N ASN A 50 23.47 -4.28 -3.66
CA ASN A 50 23.85 -3.32 -4.69
C ASN A 50 23.60 -1.88 -4.21
N SER A 51 24.69 -1.14 -3.96
CA SER A 51 24.65 0.24 -3.47
C SER A 51 24.13 1.23 -4.51
N SER A 52 24.38 1.00 -5.80
CA SER A 52 23.85 1.83 -6.89
C SER A 52 22.32 1.78 -6.92
N ASN A 53 21.74 0.59 -6.90
CA ASN A 53 20.28 0.42 -6.87
C ASN A 53 19.67 1.04 -5.60
N MET A 54 20.35 0.92 -4.46
CA MET A 54 19.91 1.56 -3.22
C MET A 54 19.97 3.09 -3.30
N ASN A 55 20.87 3.65 -4.10
CA ASN A 55 21.00 5.10 -4.28
C ASN A 55 19.95 5.69 -5.22
N GLU A 56 19.41 4.89 -6.14
CA GLU A 56 18.29 5.29 -7.00
C GLU A 56 16.96 5.36 -6.24
N LEU A 57 16.85 4.69 -5.08
CA LEU A 57 15.64 4.75 -4.27
C LEU A 57 15.47 6.14 -3.64
N PRO A 58 14.26 6.71 -3.66
CA PRO A 58 13.99 7.98 -3.00
C PRO A 58 14.00 7.85 -1.48
N ASP A 59 14.22 8.98 -0.82
CA ASP A 59 14.08 9.08 0.64
C ASP A 59 12.64 9.41 1.02
N ASP A 60 11.97 8.43 1.63
CA ASP A 60 10.59 8.54 2.15
C ASP A 60 9.56 9.05 1.11
N ASP A 61 9.78 8.74 -0.18
CA ASP A 61 8.88 9.08 -1.28
C ASP A 61 8.56 7.85 -2.14
N ILE A 62 7.68 8.04 -3.13
CA ILE A 62 7.27 7.05 -4.11
C ILE A 62 8.28 7.03 -5.25
N PRO A 63 8.89 5.89 -5.59
CA PRO A 63 9.79 5.76 -6.73
C PRO A 63 9.14 6.21 -8.04
N GLU A 64 9.89 6.94 -8.87
CA GLU A 64 9.41 7.47 -10.15
C GLU A 64 8.82 6.38 -11.05
N CYS A 65 9.46 5.20 -11.07
CA CYS A 65 9.00 4.10 -11.90
C CYS A 65 7.57 3.64 -11.57
N LEU A 66 7.11 3.81 -10.32
CA LEU A 66 5.75 3.45 -9.92
C LEU A 66 4.72 4.46 -10.39
N TRP A 67 5.13 5.73 -10.56
CA TRP A 67 4.29 6.73 -11.21
C TRP A 67 4.10 6.41 -12.69
N THR A 68 5.17 6.01 -13.37
CA THR A 68 5.13 5.71 -14.80
C THR A 68 4.26 4.49 -15.12
N THR A 69 4.18 3.51 -14.23
CA THR A 69 3.35 2.31 -14.43
C THR A 69 1.92 2.43 -13.89
N MET A 70 1.56 3.62 -13.39
CA MET A 70 0.25 3.87 -12.81
C MET A 70 -0.80 4.12 -13.89
N GLU A 71 -1.86 3.32 -13.89
CA GLU A 71 -2.98 3.43 -14.81
C GLU A 71 -4.31 3.54 -14.06
N ILE A 72 -5.31 4.15 -14.71
CA ILE A 72 -6.70 4.17 -14.22
C ILE A 72 -7.52 3.23 -15.09
N SER A 73 -8.33 2.40 -14.45
CA SER A 73 -9.36 1.59 -15.09
C SER A 73 -10.74 2.07 -14.66
N ASN A 74 -11.61 2.31 -15.64
CA ASN A 74 -13.01 2.69 -15.40
C ASN A 74 -13.93 1.45 -15.37
N ASN A 75 -13.38 0.24 -15.40
CA ASN A 75 -14.15 -1.01 -15.41
C ASN A 75 -14.66 -1.37 -14.01
N ILE A 76 -15.58 -0.53 -13.52
CA ILE A 76 -16.16 -0.65 -12.17
C ILE A 76 -17.02 -1.92 -12.07
N GLU A 77 -17.73 -2.29 -13.15
CA GLU A 77 -18.63 -3.45 -13.16
C GLU A 77 -17.91 -4.77 -12.92
N GLN A 78 -16.77 -4.98 -13.60
CA GLN A 78 -15.96 -6.18 -13.38
C GLN A 78 -15.40 -6.23 -11.95
N THR A 79 -14.99 -5.09 -11.39
CA THR A 79 -14.51 -5.02 -10.01
C THR A 79 -15.61 -5.31 -8.99
N GLU A 80 -16.82 -4.78 -9.17
CA GLU A 80 -17.93 -5.07 -8.27
C GLU A 80 -18.32 -6.56 -8.31
N GLN A 81 -18.23 -7.20 -9.48
CA GLN A 81 -18.45 -8.63 -9.60
C GLN A 81 -17.37 -9.46 -8.89
N GLU A 82 -16.10 -9.04 -8.94
CA GLU A 82 -15.03 -9.65 -8.14
C GLU A 82 -15.25 -9.43 -6.64
N ARG A 83 -15.66 -8.21 -6.24
CA ARG A 83 -15.94 -7.84 -4.84
C ARG A 83 -17.11 -8.60 -4.23
N ALA A 84 -18.14 -8.92 -5.01
CA ALA A 84 -19.35 -9.61 -4.54
C ALA A 84 -19.06 -11.00 -3.94
N ASN A 85 -17.92 -11.61 -4.28
CA ASN A 85 -17.50 -12.91 -3.76
C ASN A 85 -16.62 -12.82 -2.51
N TYR A 86 -16.21 -11.62 -2.08
CA TYR A 86 -15.47 -11.45 -0.84
C TYR A 86 -16.44 -11.39 0.34
N ILE A 87 -16.05 -12.00 1.45
CA ILE A 87 -16.79 -11.86 2.71
C ILE A 87 -16.59 -10.42 3.20
N PRO A 88 -17.67 -9.64 3.43
CA PRO A 88 -17.55 -8.29 3.98
C PRO A 88 -16.78 -8.30 5.29
N ASP A 89 -15.95 -7.28 5.50
CA ASP A 89 -15.24 -7.10 6.78
C ASP A 89 -16.28 -6.90 7.90
N PRO A 90 -16.36 -7.79 8.91
CA PRO A 90 -17.31 -7.67 10.01
C PRO A 90 -17.18 -6.35 10.80
N LEU A 91 -16.06 -5.63 10.65
CA LEU A 91 -15.79 -4.37 11.32
C LEU A 91 -16.25 -3.14 10.50
N GLN A 92 -16.58 -3.28 9.22
CA GLN A 92 -17.05 -2.15 8.39
C GLN A 92 -18.49 -1.72 8.73
N ASP A 93 -19.35 -2.66 9.10
CA ASP A 93 -20.75 -2.35 9.45
C ASP A 93 -20.89 -1.67 10.82
N ALA A 94 -19.90 -1.83 11.71
CA ALA A 94 -19.90 -1.19 13.02
C ALA A 94 -19.70 0.34 12.95
N GLN A 95 -19.16 0.88 11.84
CA GLN A 95 -18.94 2.31 11.68
C GLN A 95 -20.05 3.04 10.89
N LYS A 96 -20.98 2.30 10.27
CA LYS A 96 -22.08 2.87 9.49
C LYS A 96 -23.33 3.20 10.33
N SER A 97 -23.33 2.86 11.62
CA SER A 97 -24.48 3.06 12.53
C SER A 97 -24.37 4.28 13.45
N MET A 98 -23.35 5.13 13.31
CA MET A 98 -23.34 6.43 14.01
C MET A 98 -24.03 7.51 13.18
N ASP A 99 -25.35 7.38 13.03
CA ASP A 99 -26.24 8.52 12.78
C ASP A 99 -27.34 8.50 13.86
N ASN A 100 -27.20 9.44 14.80
CA ASN A 100 -28.23 10.00 15.67
C ASN A 100 -29.06 9.04 16.54
N THR A 101 -28.45 8.43 17.55
CA THR A 101 -29.17 8.16 18.80
C THR A 101 -28.25 8.41 19.98
N SER A 102 -28.50 9.50 20.69
CA SER A 102 -27.89 9.84 21.98
C SER A 102 -28.06 8.66 22.95
N VAL A 103 -26.96 8.01 23.32
CA VAL A 103 -26.95 6.99 24.37
C VAL A 103 -26.77 7.71 25.71
N PRO A 104 -27.71 7.61 26.67
CA PRO A 104 -27.54 8.22 27.97
C PRO A 104 -26.50 7.43 28.78
N LEU A 105 -25.53 8.15 29.37
CA LEU A 105 -24.64 7.58 30.37
C LEU A 105 -25.46 7.20 31.60
N ALA A 106 -25.62 5.90 31.85
CA ALA A 106 -26.08 5.42 33.14
C ALA A 106 -24.98 5.66 34.18
N THR A 107 -25.24 6.57 35.11
CA THR A 107 -24.39 6.78 36.29
C THR A 107 -24.75 5.73 37.34
N ARG A 108 -23.81 4.84 37.67
CA ARG A 108 -23.64 4.31 39.02
C ARG A 108 -22.27 3.67 39.22
#